data_AF-A0A821HSL1-F1
#
_entry.id   AF-A0A821HSL1-F1
#
_cell.length_a   1.000
_cell.length_b   1.000
_cell.length_c   1.000
_cell.angle_alpha   90.00
_cell.angle_beta   90.00
_cell.angle_gamma   90.00
#
_symmetry.space_group_name_H-M   'P 1'
#
loop_
_entity.id
_entity.type
_entity.pdbx_description
1 polymer ?
#
loop_
_entity_poly.entity_id
_entity_poly.type
_entity_poly.pdbx_seq_one_letter_code
_entity_poly.pdbx_strand_id
1 'polypeptide(L)'
;DKSASKIQDAFRNHQARLKLKKQVAWQLHEKLEYSSEQTQAKLKDMFEKLIKASDSLSPSVAKLLQKARLPIEERELLRSTNPDNISVEASYRGPHIEGPITRQIFVNLIEAFQHGQVSKTNHSTPAA
;
A
#
# COMPACT_ATOMS: atom_id res chain seq x y z
N ASP A 1 10.44 -13.30 59.94
CA ASP A 1 9.66 -14.13 59.00
C ASP A 1 8.63 -13.41 58.13
N LYS A 2 7.82 -12.47 58.64
CA LYS A 2 6.79 -11.76 57.83
C LYS A 2 7.32 -11.07 56.57
N SER A 3 8.53 -10.51 56.59
CA SER A 3 9.09 -9.77 55.45
C SER A 3 9.51 -10.69 54.30
N ALA A 4 10.06 -11.87 54.61
CA ALA A 4 10.49 -12.85 53.60
C ALA A 4 9.30 -13.42 52.83
N SER A 5 8.19 -13.71 53.52
CA SER A 5 6.95 -14.17 52.87
C SER A 5 6.40 -13.13 51.88
N LYS A 6 6.39 -11.84 52.25
CA LYS A 6 5.94 -10.77 51.36
C LYS A 6 6.76 -10.67 50.07
N ILE A 7 8.08 -10.88 50.16
CA ILE A 7 8.98 -10.86 49.00
C ILE A 7 8.70 -12.06 48.08
N GLN A 8 8.49 -13.24 48.65
CA GLN A 8 8.16 -14.44 47.88
C GLN A 8 6.81 -14.29 47.15
N ASP A 9 5.81 -13.73 47.81
CA ASP A 9 4.49 -13.48 47.20
C ASP A 9 4.58 -12.46 46.07
N ALA A 10 5.32 -11.36 46.27
CA ALA A 10 5.57 -10.37 45.23
C ALA A 10 6.28 -10.99 44.01
N PHE A 11 7.28 -11.85 44.24
CA PHE A 11 7.99 -12.56 43.17
C PHE A 11 7.06 -13.51 42.39
N ARG A 12 6.27 -14.32 43.09
CA ARG A 12 5.30 -15.25 42.45
C ARG A 12 4.28 -14.50 41.61
N ASN A 13 3.76 -13.38 42.12
CA ASN A 13 2.84 -12.52 41.39
C ASN A 13 3.49 -11.88 40.17
N HIS A 14 4.74 -11.44 40.27
CA HIS A 14 5.49 -10.93 39.13
C HIS A 14 5.69 -12.01 38.06
N GLN A 15 6.09 -13.21 38.44
CA GLN A 15 6.25 -14.35 37.53
C GLN A 15 4.94 -14.75 36.85
N ALA A 16 3.82 -14.77 37.59
CA ALA A 16 2.51 -15.03 37.02
C ALA A 16 2.13 -13.99 35.96
N ARG A 17 2.40 -12.71 36.23
CA ARG A 17 2.16 -11.62 35.26
C ARG A 17 3.06 -11.74 34.02
N LEU A 18 4.33 -12.11 34.18
CA LEU A 18 5.22 -12.33 33.04
C LEU A 18 4.73 -13.47 32.13
N LYS A 19 4.25 -14.57 32.72
CA LYS A 19 3.67 -15.69 31.97
C LYS A 19 2.42 -15.26 31.18
N LEU A 20 1.51 -14.53 31.82
CA LEU A 20 0.32 -13.97 31.16
C LEU A 20 0.70 -13.03 30.01
N LYS A 21 1.65 -12.12 30.23
CA LYS A 21 2.14 -11.22 29.18
C LYS A 21 2.70 -11.99 27.99
N LYS A 22 3.49 -13.04 28.23
CA LYS A 22 4.03 -13.89 27.16
C LYS A 22 2.92 -14.60 26.39
N GLN A 23 1.93 -15.15 27.08
CA GLN A 23 0.80 -15.85 26.45
C GLN A 23 -0.03 -14.89 25.59
N VAL A 24 -0.36 -13.70 26.10
CA VAL A 24 -1.12 -12.69 25.35
C VAL A 24 -0.34 -12.20 24.14
N ALA A 25 0.96 -11.95 24.28
CA ALA A 25 1.82 -11.53 23.16
C ALA A 25 1.87 -12.62 22.07
N TRP A 26 2.00 -13.88 22.46
CA TRP A 26 1.98 -15.01 21.53
C TRP A 26 0.63 -15.12 20.79
N GLN A 27 -0.49 -15.05 21.52
CA GLN A 27 -1.83 -15.08 20.92
C GLN A 27 -2.09 -13.90 19.97
N LEU A 28 -1.57 -12.72 20.30
CA LEU A 28 -1.68 -11.56 19.42
C LEU A 28 -0.89 -11.77 18.13
N HIS A 29 0.35 -12.26 18.24
CA HIS A 29 1.19 -12.55 17.08
C HIS A 29 0.53 -13.58 16.16
N GLU A 30 0.07 -14.69 16.73
CA GLU A 30 -0.63 -15.74 15.99
C GLU A 30 -1.85 -15.19 15.24
N LYS A 31 -2.71 -14.42 15.93
CA LYS A 31 -3.89 -13.82 15.30
C LYS A 31 -3.55 -12.83 14.18
N LEU A 32 -2.51 -12.02 14.36
CA LEU A 32 -2.04 -11.09 13.34
C LEU A 32 -1.53 -11.84 12.10
N GLU A 33 -0.77 -12.91 12.31
CA GLU A 33 -0.21 -13.72 11.23
C GLU A 33 -1.32 -14.41 10.44
N TYR A 34 -2.27 -15.08 11.11
CA TYR A 34 -3.45 -15.67 10.45
C TYR A 34 -4.30 -14.64 9.69
N SER A 35 -4.48 -13.43 10.22
CA SER A 35 -5.22 -12.37 9.53
C SER A 35 -4.49 -11.91 8.27
N SER A 36 -3.16 -11.86 8.29
CA SER A 36 -2.35 -11.46 7.14
C SER A 36 -2.41 -12.51 6.02
N GLU A 37 -2.27 -13.79 6.37
CA GLU A 37 -2.40 -14.92 5.42
C GLU A 37 -3.78 -14.93 4.76
N GLN A 38 -4.85 -14.76 5.56
CA GLN A 38 -6.20 -14.72 5.02
C GLN A 38 -6.40 -13.54 4.06
N THR A 39 -5.84 -12.37 4.40
CA THR A 39 -5.94 -11.18 3.56
C THR A 39 -5.22 -11.40 2.23
N GLN A 40 -4.01 -11.98 2.27
CA GLN A 40 -3.25 -12.31 1.05
C GLN A 40 -4.00 -13.30 0.15
N ALA A 41 -4.60 -14.35 0.72
CA ALA A 41 -5.37 -15.33 -0.03
C ALA A 41 -6.61 -14.70 -0.70
N LYS A 42 -7.36 -13.85 0.02
CA LYS A 42 -8.51 -13.12 -0.53
C LYS A 42 -8.10 -12.17 -1.66
N LEU A 43 -6.98 -11.46 -1.49
CA LEU A 43 -6.48 -10.52 -2.49
C LEU A 43 -6.11 -11.24 -3.79
N LYS A 44 -5.45 -12.40 -3.67
CA LYS A 44 -5.13 -13.26 -4.81
C LYS A 44 -6.38 -13.71 -5.56
N ASP A 45 -7.40 -14.20 -4.84
CA ASP A 45 -8.68 -14.62 -5.45
C ASP A 45 -9.39 -13.45 -6.15
N MET A 46 -9.39 -12.25 -5.55
CA MET A 46 -9.92 -11.05 -6.18
C MET A 46 -9.17 -10.72 -7.49
N PHE A 47 -7.84 -10.73 -7.48
CA PHE A 47 -7.05 -10.45 -8.69
C PHE A 47 -7.24 -11.52 -9.78
N GLU A 48 -7.31 -12.80 -9.41
CA GLU A 48 -7.63 -13.86 -10.36
C GLU A 48 -9.01 -13.66 -10.99
N LYS A 49 -10.01 -13.23 -10.22
CA LYS A 49 -11.34 -12.88 -10.72
C LYS A 49 -11.30 -11.67 -11.64
N LEU A 50 -10.53 -10.63 -11.31
CA LEU A 50 -10.37 -9.45 -12.16
C LEU A 50 -9.70 -9.78 -13.50
N ILE A 51 -8.64 -10.60 -13.49
CA ILE A 51 -7.96 -11.04 -14.71
C ILE A 51 -8.90 -11.87 -15.58
N LYS A 52 -9.62 -12.84 -15.00
CA LYS A 52 -10.64 -13.62 -15.73
C LYS A 52 -11.75 -12.72 -16.29
N ALA A 53 -12.16 -11.70 -15.55
CA ALA A 53 -13.14 -10.73 -16.01
C ALA A 53 -12.59 -9.86 -17.14
N SER A 54 -11.32 -9.44 -17.09
CA SER A 54 -10.69 -8.66 -18.16
C SER A 54 -10.48 -9.46 -19.44
N ASP A 55 -10.09 -10.73 -19.32
CA ASP A 55 -9.93 -11.64 -20.46
C ASP A 55 -11.28 -11.96 -21.13
N SER A 56 -12.35 -11.99 -20.34
CA SER A 56 -13.74 -12.13 -20.82
C SER A 56 -14.34 -10.83 -21.35
N LEU A 57 -13.75 -9.68 -21.02
CA LEU A 57 -14.23 -8.37 -21.43
C LEU A 57 -13.86 -8.13 -22.89
N SER A 58 -14.76 -8.48 -23.81
CA SER A 58 -14.62 -8.13 -25.22
C SER A 58 -14.29 -6.62 -25.38
N PRO A 59 -13.39 -6.22 -26.30
CA PRO A 59 -13.04 -4.81 -26.51
C PRO A 59 -14.27 -3.92 -26.79
N SER A 60 -15.39 -4.50 -27.21
CA SER A 60 -16.68 -3.82 -27.32
C SER A 60 -17.29 -3.43 -25.96
N VAL A 61 -17.26 -4.31 -24.94
CA VAL A 61 -17.77 -4.01 -23.59
C VAL A 61 -16.84 -3.10 -22.80
N ALA A 62 -15.52 -3.19 -22.97
CA ALA A 62 -14.58 -2.22 -22.42
C ALA A 62 -14.87 -0.80 -22.96
N LYS A 63 -15.14 -0.68 -24.27
CA LYS A 63 -15.53 0.56 -24.93
C LYS A 63 -16.95 1.02 -24.54
N LEU A 64 -17.83 0.08 -24.17
CA LEU A 64 -19.19 0.36 -23.70
C LEU A 64 -19.21 0.83 -22.24
N LEU A 65 -18.32 0.31 -21.37
CA LEU A 65 -18.09 0.81 -20.01
C LEU A 65 -17.40 2.17 -20.02
N GLN A 66 -16.45 2.39 -20.94
CA GLN A 66 -15.86 3.71 -21.16
C GLN A 66 -16.89 4.74 -21.67
N LYS A 67 -17.93 4.27 -22.39
CA LYS A 67 -19.08 5.07 -22.83
C LYS A 67 -20.23 5.09 -21.83
N ALA A 68 -20.24 4.20 -20.83
CA ALA A 68 -21.22 4.22 -19.76
C ALA A 68 -21.05 5.58 -19.08
N ARG A 69 -22.15 6.32 -19.05
CA ARG A 69 -22.15 7.75 -18.78
C ARG A 69 -21.68 7.95 -17.34
N LEU A 70 -20.37 8.16 -17.14
CA LEU A 70 -19.82 8.49 -15.83
C LEU A 70 -20.66 9.63 -15.24
N PRO A 71 -21.05 9.55 -13.95
CA PRO A 71 -21.71 10.64 -13.27
C PRO A 71 -20.99 11.97 -13.54
N ILE A 72 -21.74 13.07 -13.59
CA ILE A 72 -21.20 14.39 -13.95
C ILE A 72 -19.99 14.73 -13.07
N GLU A 73 -20.07 14.40 -11.78
CA GLU A 73 -18.98 14.58 -10.81
C GLU A 73 -17.71 13.83 -11.19
N GLU A 74 -17.81 12.57 -11.64
CA GLU A 74 -16.65 11.77 -12.04
C GLU A 74 -16.02 12.30 -13.34
N ARG A 75 -16.81 12.88 -14.25
CA ARG A 75 -16.28 13.55 -15.45
C ARG A 75 -15.56 14.84 -15.14
N GLU A 76 -16.11 15.64 -14.23
CA GLU A 76 -15.47 16.88 -13.79
C GLU A 76 -14.19 16.57 -13.01
N LEU A 77 -14.19 15.51 -12.19
CA LEU A 77 -13.01 15.02 -11.52
C LEU A 77 -11.93 14.60 -12.54
N LEU A 78 -12.26 13.75 -13.51
CA LEU A 78 -11.33 13.31 -14.55
C LEU A 78 -10.77 14.48 -15.39
N ARG A 79 -11.59 15.51 -15.65
CA ARG A 79 -11.13 16.74 -16.32
C ARG A 79 -10.16 17.53 -15.46
N SER A 80 -10.45 17.66 -14.17
CA SER A 80 -9.61 18.41 -13.23
C SER A 80 -8.30 17.69 -12.90
N THR A 81 -8.27 16.34 -12.99
CA THR A 81 -7.11 15.51 -12.67
C THR A 81 -6.41 14.96 -13.92
N ASN A 82 -6.57 15.58 -15.09
CA ASN A 82 -5.90 15.11 -16.30
C ASN A 82 -4.37 15.24 -16.12
N PRO A 83 -3.59 14.14 -16.13
CA PRO A 83 -2.14 14.20 -16.00
C PRO A 83 -1.47 15.00 -17.12
N ASP A 84 -2.07 15.08 -18.31
CA ASP A 84 -1.53 15.86 -19.44
C ASP A 84 -1.50 17.37 -19.15
N ASN A 85 -2.30 17.84 -18.18
CA ASN A 85 -2.31 19.24 -17.74
C ASN A 85 -1.25 19.53 -16.67
N ILE A 86 -0.52 18.52 -16.19
CA ILE A 86 0.51 18.69 -15.16
C ILE A 86 1.84 18.97 -15.87
N SER A 87 2.28 20.22 -15.84
CA SER A 87 3.60 20.59 -16.35
C SER A 87 4.69 20.09 -15.40
N VAL A 88 5.55 19.19 -15.89
CA VAL A 88 6.74 18.74 -15.15
C VAL A 88 7.85 19.79 -15.30
N GLU A 89 8.52 20.14 -14.19
CA GLU A 89 9.64 21.08 -14.23
C GLU A 89 10.85 20.50 -14.99
N ALA A 90 11.55 21.34 -15.76
CA ALA A 90 12.77 20.92 -16.48
C ALA A 90 13.91 20.47 -15.54
N SER A 91 13.87 20.85 -14.26
CA SER A 91 14.78 20.43 -13.19
C SER A 91 14.52 19.02 -12.67
N TYR A 92 13.38 18.40 -13.00
CA TYR A 92 13.02 17.08 -12.52
C TYR A 92 13.92 16.01 -13.16
N ARG A 93 14.70 15.32 -12.32
CA ARG A 93 15.63 14.24 -12.74
C ARG A 93 15.13 12.84 -12.40
N GLY A 94 13.87 12.72 -12.00
CA GLY A 94 13.25 11.43 -11.73
C GLY A 94 12.72 10.76 -12.99
N PRO A 95 12.18 9.54 -12.85
CA PRO A 95 11.51 8.84 -13.94
C PRO A 95 10.29 9.64 -14.42
N HIS A 96 10.17 9.81 -15.75
CA HIS A 96 9.02 10.43 -16.38
C HIS A 96 8.03 9.33 -16.81
N ILE A 97 6.74 9.56 -16.54
CA ILE A 97 5.68 8.62 -16.88
C ILE A 97 4.71 9.36 -17.79
N GLU A 98 4.58 8.87 -19.02
CA GLU A 98 3.64 9.37 -20.00
C GLU A 98 2.56 8.31 -20.26
N GLY A 99 1.33 8.75 -20.51
CA GLY A 99 0.24 7.85 -20.86
C GLY A 99 0.33 7.39 -22.32
N PRO A 100 -0.22 6.21 -22.67
CA PRO A 100 -0.79 5.19 -21.79
C PRO A 100 0.28 4.34 -21.10
N ILE A 101 0.00 3.91 -19.86
CA ILE A 101 0.92 3.05 -19.09
C ILE A 101 1.10 1.71 -19.81
N THR A 102 2.31 1.45 -20.28
CA THR A 102 2.70 0.22 -20.98
C THR A 102 3.72 -0.57 -20.17
N ARG A 103 3.88 -1.86 -20.49
CA ARG A 103 4.88 -2.73 -19.85
C ARG A 103 6.30 -2.13 -19.92
N GLN A 104 6.64 -1.46 -21.02
CA GLN A 104 7.94 -0.83 -21.19
C GLN A 104 8.19 0.29 -20.17
N ILE A 105 7.15 1.08 -19.85
CA ILE A 105 7.24 2.13 -18.83
C ILE A 105 7.58 1.53 -17.46
N PHE A 106 7.00 0.38 -17.10
CA PHE A 106 7.35 -0.30 -15.85
C PHE A 106 8.79 -0.79 -15.82
N VAL A 107 9.29 -1.35 -16.92
CA VAL A 107 10.69 -1.78 -17.03
C VAL A 107 11.62 -0.57 -16.86
N ASN A 108 11.36 0.51 -17.59
CA ASN A 108 12.15 1.74 -17.50
C ASN A 108 12.12 2.35 -16.09
N LEU A 109 10.97 2.28 -15.41
CA LEU A 109 10.81 2.77 -14.04
C LEU A 109 11.64 1.95 -13.05
N ILE A 110 11.63 0.62 -13.18
CA ILE A 110 12.44 -0.29 -12.36
C ILE A 110 13.93 -0.02 -12.58
N GLU A 111 14.37 0.10 -13.83
CA GLU A 111 15.76 0.42 -14.17
C GLU A 111 16.17 1.80 -13.62
N ALA A 112 15.33 2.81 -13.77
CA ALA A 112 15.60 4.15 -13.25
C ALA A 112 15.78 4.15 -11.72
N PHE A 113 14.93 3.40 -10.99
CA PHE A 113 15.08 3.25 -9.54
C PHE A 113 16.34 2.46 -9.15
N GLN A 114 16.68 1.39 -9.88
CA GLN A 114 17.92 0.64 -9.65
C GLN A 114 19.17 1.50 -9.85
N HIS A 115 19.14 2.43 -10.81
CA HIS A 115 20.21 3.40 -11.08
C HIS A 115 20.16 4.65 -10.17
N GLY A 116 19.31 4.65 -9.14
CA GLY A 116 19.27 5.71 -8.14
C GLY A 116 18.65 7.02 -8.65
N GLN A 117 17.84 6.98 -9.71
CA GLN A 117 16.98 8.10 -10.08
C GLN A 117 15.87 8.23 -9.03
N VAL A 118 16.17 8.97 -7.96
CA VAL A 118 15.21 9.33 -6.92
C VAL A 118 14.96 10.82 -7.03
N SER A 119 13.69 11.23 -6.94
CA SER A 119 13.36 12.65 -6.89
C SER A 119 14.02 13.28 -5.66
N LYS A 120 15.07 14.08 -5.85
CA LYS A 120 15.65 14.87 -4.77
C LYS A 120 14.67 16.01 -4.50
N THR A 121 13.92 15.93 -3.39
CA THR A 121 13.10 17.04 -2.94
C THR A 121 14.03 18.18 -2.49
N ASN A 122 14.32 19.11 -3.40
CA ASN A 122 14.95 20.36 -3.03
C ASN A 122 13.88 21.20 -2.31
N HIS A 123 13.72 20.97 -1.01
CA HIS A 123 13.06 21.95 -0.15
C HIS A 123 13.96 23.18 -0.05
N SER A 124 13.82 24.10 -1.00
CA SER A 124 14.37 25.45 -0.87
C SER A 124 13.59 26.16 0.23
N THR A 125 14.11 26.14 1.45
CA THR A 125 13.67 27.04 2.52
C THR A 125 13.82 28.49 2.02
N PRO A 126 12.77 29.33 2.04
CA PRO A 126 12.94 30.74 1.73
C PRO A 126 13.72 31.38 2.88
N ALA A 127 14.86 32.00 2.55
CA ALA A 127 15.62 32.79 3.51
C ALA A 127 14.78 34.01 3.95
N ALA A 128 14.70 34.20 5.27
CA ALA A 128 14.09 35.36 5.92
C ALA A 128 14.96 36.62 5.77
#